data_AF-A0A7X7KT69-F1
#
_entry.id   AF-A0A7X7KT69-F1
#
_cell.length_a   1.000
_cell.length_b   1.000
_cell.length_c   1.000
_cell.angle_alpha   90.00
_cell.angle_beta   90.00
_cell.angle_gamma   90.00
#
_symmetry.space_group_name_H-M   'P 1'
#
loop_
_entity.id
_entity.type
_entity.pdbx_description
1 polymer ?
#
loop_
_entity_poly.entity_id
_entity_poly.type
_entity_poly.pdbx_seq_one_letter_code
_entity_poly.pdbx_strand_id
1 'polypeptide(L)'
;EAESARVALGTKQLGEARVGMLVKFGAYEQDNNLQNGSELIEWIVLAKEGDDLLLLSKAGLDAQPFNSVREEVTWADSTLRVWLEETFLQTAFADAELTKIVQTAVENPANPFFGTPGGPATKDRLFLLSLEEAEAYASFDKGRPLSVSLYAQARGASGWWRLRSPGYYQDYAAGVLSFGPLYPMGLPVDYAYATIRPALWVKASD
;
A
#
# COMPACT_ATOMS: atom_id res chain seq x y z
N GLU A 1 -15.27 -2.05 22.81
CA GLU A 1 -16.11 -0.88 22.50
C GLU A 1 -15.51 -0.02 21.39
N ALA A 2 -14.28 0.50 21.55
CA ALA A 2 -13.59 1.28 20.51
C ALA A 2 -13.39 0.52 19.18
N GLU A 3 -13.00 -0.76 19.24
CA GLU A 3 -12.86 -1.59 18.03
C GLU A 3 -14.19 -1.79 17.30
N SER A 4 -15.24 -2.21 18.01
CA SER A 4 -16.56 -2.41 17.41
C SER A 4 -17.11 -1.12 16.79
N ALA A 5 -16.86 0.03 17.42
CA ALA A 5 -17.25 1.33 16.90
C ALA A 5 -16.49 1.70 15.61
N ARG A 6 -15.17 1.47 15.56
CA ARG A 6 -14.38 1.75 14.35
C ARG A 6 -14.74 0.80 13.19
N VAL A 7 -15.00 -0.48 13.48
CA VAL A 7 -15.44 -1.46 12.48
C VAL A 7 -16.80 -1.06 11.91
N ALA A 8 -17.77 -0.70 12.75
CA ALA A 8 -19.08 -0.25 12.30
C ALA A 8 -19.01 1.03 11.46
N LEU A 9 -18.14 1.99 11.83
CA LEU A 9 -17.89 3.19 11.05
C LEU A 9 -17.31 2.83 9.67
N GLY A 10 -16.31 1.94 9.63
CA GLY A 10 -15.66 1.53 8.39
C GLY A 10 -16.64 0.84 7.44
N THR A 11 -17.38 -0.17 7.93
CA THR A 11 -18.41 -0.86 7.13
C THR A 11 -19.43 0.11 6.54
N LYS A 12 -19.91 1.07 7.34
CA LYS A 12 -20.83 2.10 6.84
C LYS A 12 -20.19 2.95 5.72
N GLN A 13 -18.97 3.41 5.93
CA GLN A 13 -18.28 4.25 4.94
C GLN A 13 -17.97 3.49 3.64
N LEU A 14 -17.64 2.20 3.72
CA LEU A 14 -17.46 1.35 2.53
C LEU A 14 -18.75 1.24 1.72
N GLY A 15 -19.91 1.03 2.35
CA GLY A 15 -21.20 0.94 1.66
C GLY A 15 -21.62 2.25 0.94
N GLU A 16 -21.17 3.39 1.43
CA GLU A 16 -21.45 4.72 0.86
C GLU A 16 -20.34 5.22 -0.10
N ALA A 17 -19.25 4.45 -0.25
CA ALA A 17 -18.04 4.87 -0.93
C ALA A 17 -18.23 5.08 -2.44
N ARG A 18 -17.56 6.12 -2.95
CA ARG A 18 -17.45 6.47 -4.36
C ARG A 18 -15.99 6.73 -4.71
N VAL A 19 -15.63 6.53 -5.97
CA VAL A 19 -14.31 6.85 -6.50
C VAL A 19 -13.93 8.30 -6.14
N GLY A 20 -12.74 8.47 -5.56
CA GLY A 20 -12.20 9.73 -5.05
C GLY A 20 -12.61 10.12 -3.63
N MET A 21 -13.50 9.37 -2.98
CA MET A 21 -13.80 9.60 -1.56
C MET A 21 -12.69 9.08 -0.65
N LEU A 22 -12.61 9.68 0.54
CA LEU A 22 -11.85 9.13 1.65
C LEU A 22 -12.77 8.28 2.53
N VAL A 23 -12.30 7.09 2.89
CA VAL A 23 -12.96 6.18 3.83
C VAL A 23 -11.97 5.75 4.92
N LYS A 24 -12.49 5.31 6.07
CA LYS A 24 -11.71 4.77 7.17
C LYS A 24 -11.94 3.27 7.26
N PHE A 25 -10.86 2.50 7.34
CA PHE A 25 -10.92 1.05 7.40
C PHE A 25 -9.62 0.51 8.02
N GLY A 26 -9.70 -0.34 9.05
CA GLY A 26 -8.52 -0.71 9.82
C GLY A 26 -7.92 0.45 10.64
N ALA A 27 -6.96 0.13 11.50
CA ALA A 27 -6.23 1.07 12.33
C ALA A 27 -4.76 0.67 12.45
N TYR A 28 -3.84 1.63 12.29
CA TYR A 28 -2.41 1.42 12.41
C TYR A 28 -1.76 2.63 13.08
N GLU A 29 -0.63 2.40 13.75
CA GLU A 29 0.15 3.44 14.41
C GLU A 29 0.63 4.48 13.39
N GLN A 30 0.29 5.75 13.63
CA GLN A 30 0.56 6.85 12.70
C GLN A 30 1.14 8.09 13.37
N ASP A 31 0.91 8.30 14.68
CA ASP A 31 1.39 9.50 15.39
C ASP A 31 2.71 9.28 16.16
N ASN A 32 3.22 8.05 16.18
CA ASN A 32 4.43 7.59 16.86
C ASN A 32 4.32 7.60 18.40
N ASN A 33 3.10 7.60 18.94
CA ASN A 33 2.84 7.48 20.37
C ASN A 33 2.31 6.09 20.70
N LEU A 34 3.22 5.11 20.85
CA LEU A 34 2.89 3.70 21.07
C LEU A 34 2.05 3.39 22.34
N GLN A 35 1.68 4.39 23.13
CA GLN A 35 0.88 4.28 24.36
C GLN A 35 -0.60 4.63 24.19
N ASN A 36 -1.01 5.29 23.10
CA ASN A 36 -2.42 5.68 22.86
C ASN A 36 -3.20 4.69 21.97
N GLY A 37 -2.53 3.69 21.42
CA GLY A 37 -3.11 2.70 20.52
C GLY A 37 -3.18 3.20 19.08
N SER A 38 -3.56 2.33 18.14
CA SER A 38 -3.50 2.65 16.71
C SER A 38 -4.58 3.64 16.24
N GLU A 39 -4.24 4.49 15.27
CA GLU A 39 -5.17 5.41 14.63
C GLU A 39 -5.87 4.78 13.43
N LEU A 40 -7.12 5.19 13.18
CA LEU A 40 -7.84 4.83 11.96
C LEU A 40 -7.05 5.20 10.70
N ILE A 41 -6.93 4.25 9.77
CA ILE A 41 -6.28 4.49 8.49
C ILE A 41 -7.29 5.15 7.55
N GLU A 42 -6.90 6.27 6.93
CA GLU A 42 -7.66 6.89 5.84
C GLU A 42 -7.21 6.31 4.49
N TRP A 43 -8.17 5.95 3.65
CA TRP A 43 -7.96 5.37 2.32
C TRP A 43 -8.63 6.20 1.25
N ILE A 44 -7.97 6.34 0.10
CA ILE A 44 -8.55 6.91 -1.11
C ILE A 44 -9.17 5.77 -1.92
N VAL A 45 -10.44 5.93 -2.32
CA VAL A 45 -11.11 4.99 -3.23
C VAL A 45 -10.64 5.28 -4.66
N LEU A 46 -9.77 4.44 -5.20
CA LEU A 46 -9.21 4.59 -6.54
C LEU A 46 -10.16 4.11 -7.64
N ALA A 47 -10.85 2.98 -7.40
CA ALA A 47 -11.75 2.35 -8.35
C ALA A 47 -12.91 1.67 -7.63
N LYS A 48 -14.00 1.43 -8.38
CA LYS A 48 -15.15 0.64 -7.94
C LYS A 48 -15.59 -0.29 -9.07
N GLU A 49 -15.57 -1.59 -8.79
CA GLU A 49 -15.94 -2.65 -9.73
C GLU A 49 -17.06 -3.48 -9.12
N GLY A 50 -18.31 -3.16 -9.51
CA GLY A 50 -19.47 -3.74 -8.85
C GLY A 50 -19.50 -3.38 -7.36
N ASP A 51 -19.33 -4.40 -6.51
CA ASP A 51 -19.26 -4.24 -5.06
C ASP A 51 -17.83 -4.09 -4.52
N ASP A 52 -16.81 -4.29 -5.36
CA ASP A 52 -15.42 -4.21 -4.94
C ASP A 52 -14.87 -2.78 -5.06
N LEU A 53 -14.13 -2.34 -4.05
CA LEU A 53 -13.49 -1.03 -3.97
C LEU A 53 -11.98 -1.21 -3.92
N LEU A 54 -11.26 -0.57 -4.84
CA LEU A 54 -9.81 -0.46 -4.74
C LEU A 54 -9.46 0.72 -3.84
N LEU A 55 -8.77 0.44 -2.75
CA LEU A 55 -8.32 1.41 -1.77
C LEU A 55 -6.81 1.59 -1.84
N LEU A 56 -6.34 2.82 -1.67
CA LEU A 56 -4.93 3.16 -1.47
C LEU A 56 -4.79 4.00 -0.20
N SER A 57 -3.84 3.66 0.67
CA SER A 57 -3.67 4.43 1.90
C SER A 57 -3.37 5.90 1.56
N LYS A 58 -4.06 6.81 2.22
CA LYS A 58 -3.90 8.25 1.98
C LYS A 58 -2.50 8.72 2.36
N ALA A 59 -1.95 8.17 3.45
CA ALA A 59 -0.62 8.44 3.95
C ALA A 59 0.33 7.26 3.72
N GLY A 60 1.63 7.54 3.74
CA GLY A 60 2.66 6.52 3.95
C GLY A 60 2.63 6.05 5.40
N LEU A 61 2.45 4.75 5.61
CA LEU A 61 2.12 4.18 6.93
C LEU A 61 3.34 3.64 7.69
N ASP A 62 4.34 3.11 6.97
CA ASP A 62 5.56 2.54 7.56
C ASP A 62 6.77 2.74 6.63
N ALA A 63 7.97 2.40 7.08
CA ALA A 63 9.22 2.34 6.32
C ALA A 63 9.76 0.90 6.33
N GLN A 64 9.84 0.28 5.15
CA GLN A 64 10.36 -1.09 5.01
C GLN A 64 11.16 -1.23 3.70
N PRO A 65 12.26 -2.01 3.67
CA PRO A 65 12.89 -2.37 2.40
C PRO A 65 11.95 -3.27 1.59
N PHE A 66 12.16 -3.33 0.27
CA PHE A 66 11.48 -4.30 -0.59
C PHE A 66 11.88 -5.73 -0.21
N ASN A 67 13.18 -5.93 0.03
CA ASN A 67 13.75 -7.19 0.48
C ASN A 67 14.77 -6.95 1.59
N SER A 68 14.87 -7.85 2.57
CA SER A 68 15.76 -7.69 3.72
C SER A 68 17.25 -7.68 3.36
N VAL A 69 17.60 -8.26 2.20
CA VAL A 69 18.95 -8.29 1.64
C VAL A 69 18.95 -7.83 0.21
N ARG A 70 20.09 -7.29 -0.24
CA ARG A 70 20.27 -6.87 -1.63
C ARG A 70 20.61 -8.04 -2.52
N GLU A 71 19.64 -8.46 -3.30
CA GLU A 71 19.76 -9.53 -4.29
C GLU A 71 18.70 -9.35 -5.38
N GLU A 72 18.84 -10.11 -6.46
CA GLU A 72 17.79 -10.19 -7.48
C GLU A 72 16.54 -10.86 -6.88
N VAL A 73 15.41 -10.15 -6.90
CA VAL A 73 14.18 -10.61 -6.25
C VAL A 73 12.97 -10.09 -7.01
N THR A 74 11.85 -10.81 -6.91
CA THR A 74 10.56 -10.41 -7.50
C THR A 74 9.58 -10.02 -6.40
N TRP A 75 8.45 -9.41 -6.75
CA TRP A 75 7.40 -9.12 -5.76
C TRP A 75 6.94 -10.38 -5.02
N ALA A 76 6.80 -11.49 -5.75
CA ALA A 76 6.30 -12.76 -5.22
C ALA A 76 7.16 -13.31 -4.07
N ASP A 77 8.47 -13.12 -4.17
CA ASP A 77 9.48 -13.66 -3.24
C ASP A 77 9.97 -12.62 -2.22
N SER A 78 9.50 -11.37 -2.32
CA SER A 78 9.97 -10.27 -1.49
C SER A 78 9.56 -10.41 -0.02
N THR A 79 10.45 -10.06 0.91
CA THR A 79 10.10 -10.01 2.34
C THR A 79 9.02 -8.96 2.64
N LEU A 80 8.92 -7.90 1.83
CA LEU A 80 7.90 -6.87 2.00
C LEU A 80 6.50 -7.41 1.75
N ARG A 81 6.31 -8.24 0.70
CA ARG A 81 5.02 -8.90 0.43
C ARG A 81 4.61 -9.79 1.61
N VAL A 82 5.55 -10.57 2.15
CA VAL A 82 5.30 -11.41 3.34
C VAL A 82 4.87 -10.54 4.52
N TRP A 83 5.59 -9.45 4.80
CA TRP A 83 5.24 -8.54 5.88
C TRP A 83 3.85 -7.91 5.72
N LEU A 84 3.46 -7.54 4.50
CA LEU A 84 2.13 -7.01 4.21
C LEU A 84 1.04 -8.06 4.45
N GLU A 85 1.21 -9.27 3.93
CA GLU A 85 0.23 -10.36 4.02
C GLU A 85 0.07 -10.96 5.42
N GLU A 86 1.09 -10.79 6.28
CA GLU A 86 1.12 -11.35 7.62
C GLU A 86 1.08 -10.24 8.67
N THR A 87 2.21 -9.61 8.94
CA THR A 87 2.37 -8.71 10.08
C THR A 87 1.50 -7.47 9.98
N PHE A 88 1.53 -6.76 8.86
CA PHE A 88 0.72 -5.56 8.68
C PHE A 88 -0.76 -5.90 8.68
N LEU A 89 -1.18 -6.92 7.92
CA LEU A 89 -2.58 -7.33 7.82
C LEU A 89 -3.18 -7.66 9.21
N GLN A 90 -2.47 -8.45 10.03
CA GLN A 90 -2.93 -8.83 11.37
C GLN A 90 -2.87 -7.69 12.38
N THR A 91 -1.98 -6.71 12.18
CA THR A 91 -1.89 -5.54 13.04
C THR A 91 -2.98 -4.51 12.70
N ALA A 92 -3.28 -4.34 11.40
CA ALA A 92 -4.08 -3.23 10.91
C ALA A 92 -5.59 -3.51 10.92
N PHE A 93 -6.03 -4.77 10.84
CA PHE A 93 -7.44 -5.11 10.61
C PHE A 93 -7.96 -6.10 11.65
N ALA A 94 -9.17 -5.84 12.15
CA ALA A 94 -9.89 -6.79 13.01
C ALA A 94 -10.46 -7.97 12.18
N ASP A 95 -10.80 -9.07 12.84
CA ASP A 95 -11.37 -10.27 12.19
C ASP A 95 -12.57 -9.94 11.27
N ALA A 96 -13.47 -9.07 11.71
CA ALA A 96 -14.64 -8.65 10.93
C ALA A 96 -14.29 -7.73 9.74
N GLU A 97 -13.14 -7.05 9.77
CA GLU A 97 -12.63 -6.29 8.64
C GLU A 97 -11.91 -7.21 7.65
N LEU A 98 -11.17 -8.20 8.14
CA LEU A 98 -10.48 -9.19 7.31
C LEU A 98 -11.42 -9.96 6.39
N THR A 99 -12.67 -10.21 6.81
CA THR A 99 -13.67 -10.88 5.95
C THR A 99 -14.09 -10.05 4.75
N LYS A 100 -13.90 -8.72 4.77
CA LYS A 100 -14.19 -7.83 3.64
C LYS A 100 -13.03 -7.70 2.66
N ILE A 101 -11.81 -8.05 3.06
CA ILE A 101 -10.63 -7.92 2.21
C ILE A 101 -10.61 -9.03 1.17
N VAL A 102 -10.55 -8.64 -0.09
CA VAL A 102 -10.61 -9.56 -1.23
C VAL A 102 -9.20 -10.05 -1.55
N GLN A 103 -9.02 -11.38 -1.57
CA GLN A 103 -7.82 -11.98 -2.14
C GLN A 103 -7.82 -11.79 -3.66
N THR A 104 -6.89 -10.98 -4.15
CA THR A 104 -6.86 -10.48 -5.52
C THR A 104 -5.72 -11.13 -6.30
N ALA A 105 -5.97 -11.49 -7.57
CA ALA A 105 -4.89 -11.85 -8.48
C ALA A 105 -4.12 -10.57 -8.87
N VAL A 106 -2.85 -10.48 -8.47
CA VAL A 106 -1.99 -9.32 -8.72
C VAL A 106 -0.98 -9.69 -9.80
N GLU A 107 -1.14 -9.10 -10.98
CA GLU A 107 -0.23 -9.31 -12.12
C GLU A 107 1.03 -8.47 -11.94
N ASN A 108 2.22 -9.07 -12.08
CA ASN A 108 3.51 -8.42 -11.91
C ASN A 108 4.22 -8.23 -13.26
N PRO A 109 3.78 -7.27 -14.11
CA PRO A 109 4.39 -7.07 -15.42
C PRO A 109 5.85 -6.63 -15.30
N ALA A 110 6.60 -6.87 -16.37
CA ALA A 110 7.95 -6.33 -16.50
C ALA A 110 7.93 -4.80 -16.47
N ASN A 111 9.00 -4.19 -15.97
CA ASN A 111 9.15 -2.74 -16.01
C ASN A 111 9.08 -2.25 -17.47
N PRO A 112 8.13 -1.37 -17.84
CA PRO A 112 7.90 -1.01 -19.25
C PRO A 112 9.05 -0.18 -19.86
N PHE A 113 9.93 0.39 -19.03
CA PHE A 113 11.07 1.20 -19.48
C PHE A 113 12.34 0.40 -19.69
N PHE A 114 12.52 -0.71 -18.96
CA PHE A 114 13.78 -1.46 -18.92
C PHE A 114 13.62 -2.95 -19.26
N GLY A 115 12.40 -3.46 -19.31
CA GLY A 115 12.12 -4.88 -19.55
C GLY A 115 12.48 -5.81 -18.39
N THR A 116 12.87 -5.26 -17.22
CA THR A 116 13.18 -6.03 -16.02
C THR A 116 11.96 -6.88 -15.61
N PRO A 117 12.09 -8.22 -15.53
CA PRO A 117 10.97 -9.10 -15.18
C PRO A 117 10.36 -8.79 -13.80
N GLY A 118 9.03 -8.62 -13.75
CA GLY A 118 8.29 -8.41 -12.50
C GLY A 118 8.07 -9.69 -11.69
N GLY A 119 8.29 -10.86 -12.30
CA GLY A 119 8.04 -12.17 -11.70
C GLY A 119 6.63 -12.71 -11.98
N PRO A 120 6.25 -13.82 -11.33
CA PRO A 120 4.94 -14.43 -11.53
C PRO A 120 3.82 -13.59 -10.90
N ALA A 121 2.58 -13.80 -11.36
CA ALA A 121 1.40 -13.28 -10.70
C ALA A 121 1.24 -13.86 -9.27
N THR A 122 0.67 -13.07 -8.36
CA THR A 122 0.47 -13.45 -6.96
C THR A 122 -1.02 -13.41 -6.59
N LYS A 123 -1.35 -13.93 -5.40
CA LYS A 123 -2.69 -13.80 -4.80
C LYS A 123 -2.57 -13.07 -3.48
N ASP A 124 -2.89 -11.78 -3.49
CA ASP A 124 -2.59 -10.86 -2.39
C ASP A 124 -3.88 -10.21 -1.87
N ARG A 125 -3.95 -10.02 -0.55
CA ARG A 125 -4.94 -9.21 0.15
C ARG A 125 -4.47 -7.76 0.29
N LEU A 126 -3.16 -7.56 0.42
CA LEU A 126 -2.50 -6.25 0.41
C LEU A 126 -1.35 -6.25 -0.59
N PHE A 127 -1.22 -5.17 -1.33
CA PHE A 127 -0.16 -5.01 -2.31
C PHE A 127 0.29 -3.55 -2.39
N LEU A 128 1.36 -3.30 -3.15
CA LEU A 128 1.71 -1.95 -3.59
C LEU A 128 1.27 -1.77 -5.04
N LEU A 129 0.97 -0.56 -5.46
CA LEU A 129 0.67 -0.31 -6.87
C LEU A 129 1.88 -0.67 -7.77
N SER A 130 1.62 -1.09 -9.01
CA SER A 130 2.62 -1.16 -10.08
C SER A 130 2.92 0.24 -10.63
N LEU A 131 3.91 0.34 -11.53
CA LEU A 131 4.18 1.56 -12.30
C LEU A 131 2.95 1.99 -13.11
N GLU A 132 2.30 1.05 -13.81
CA GLU A 132 1.12 1.32 -14.63
C GLU A 132 -0.08 1.74 -13.78
N GLU A 133 -0.31 1.08 -12.64
CA GLU A 133 -1.38 1.43 -11.71
C GLU A 133 -1.12 2.82 -11.08
N ALA A 134 0.11 3.09 -10.66
CA ALA A 134 0.49 4.40 -10.13
C ALA A 134 0.34 5.52 -11.17
N GLU A 135 0.62 5.25 -12.45
CA GLU A 135 0.37 6.19 -13.54
C GLU A 135 -1.13 6.44 -13.74
N ALA A 136 -1.91 5.36 -13.85
CA ALA A 136 -3.36 5.42 -14.05
C ALA A 136 -4.08 6.19 -12.94
N TYR A 137 -3.61 6.08 -11.70
CA TYR A 137 -4.21 6.71 -10.53
C TYR A 137 -3.52 8.00 -10.08
N ALA A 138 -2.51 8.50 -10.82
CA ALA A 138 -1.74 9.68 -10.45
C ALA A 138 -2.60 10.95 -10.23
N SER A 139 -3.79 11.03 -10.83
CA SER A 139 -4.71 12.16 -10.64
C SER A 139 -5.19 12.32 -9.19
N PHE A 140 -5.22 11.23 -8.39
CA PHE A 140 -5.62 11.28 -6.99
C PHE A 140 -4.57 11.96 -6.09
N ASP A 141 -3.32 12.02 -6.54
CA ASP A 141 -2.21 12.69 -5.84
C ASP A 141 -1.78 14.01 -6.49
N LYS A 142 -2.44 14.43 -7.57
CA LYS A 142 -1.96 15.55 -8.40
C LYS A 142 -1.82 16.85 -7.59
N GLY A 143 -0.59 17.35 -7.54
CA GLY A 143 -0.24 18.60 -6.86
C GLY A 143 -0.15 18.51 -5.34
N ARG A 144 -0.11 17.29 -4.78
CA ARG A 144 0.00 17.06 -3.33
C ARG A 144 1.17 16.11 -3.05
N PRO A 145 2.22 16.56 -2.34
CA PRO A 145 3.21 15.64 -1.80
C PRO A 145 2.55 14.58 -0.92
N LEU A 146 3.07 13.36 -0.95
CA LEU A 146 2.60 12.30 -0.06
C LEU A 146 2.78 12.75 1.40
N SER A 147 1.70 12.66 2.17
CA SER A 147 1.80 12.79 3.63
C SER A 147 2.36 11.48 4.19
N VAL A 148 3.43 11.57 4.98
CA VAL A 148 4.06 10.43 5.65
C VAL A 148 3.69 10.50 7.13
N SER A 149 3.25 9.39 7.72
CA SER A 149 2.91 9.33 9.15
C SER A 149 4.14 9.64 10.02
N LEU A 150 3.93 10.15 11.24
CA LEU A 150 5.03 10.38 12.18
C LEU A 150 5.72 9.06 12.54
N TYR A 151 4.95 7.97 12.62
CA TYR A 151 5.49 6.63 12.84
C TYR A 151 6.45 6.19 11.73
N ALA A 152 6.06 6.36 10.46
CA ALA A 152 6.93 6.06 9.34
C ALA A 152 8.16 6.99 9.30
N GLN A 153 7.98 8.29 9.58
CA GLN A 153 9.09 9.25 9.63
C GLN A 153 10.11 8.90 10.72
N ALA A 154 9.66 8.46 11.89
CA ALA A 154 10.53 7.98 12.97
C ALA A 154 11.39 6.78 12.55
N ARG A 155 10.98 6.06 11.51
CA ARG A 155 11.69 4.91 10.90
C ARG A 155 12.46 5.30 9.64
N GLY A 156 12.53 6.59 9.33
CA GLY A 156 13.31 7.16 8.22
C GLY A 156 12.54 7.34 6.92
N ALA A 157 11.24 7.05 6.87
CA ALA A 157 10.42 7.27 5.68
C ALA A 157 10.45 8.75 5.23
N SER A 158 10.40 8.95 3.92
CA SER A 158 10.36 10.27 3.27
C SER A 158 9.21 10.36 2.26
N GLY A 159 9.13 11.40 1.45
CA GLY A 159 8.08 11.47 0.42
C GLY A 159 8.23 10.42 -0.70
N TRP A 160 9.38 9.74 -0.82
CA TRP A 160 9.55 8.66 -1.80
C TRP A 160 8.83 7.40 -1.34
N TRP A 161 7.86 6.92 -2.13
CA TRP A 161 7.12 5.70 -1.82
C TRP A 161 7.31 4.61 -2.86
N ARG A 162 7.29 3.36 -2.38
CA ARG A 162 7.70 2.18 -3.13
C ARG A 162 6.54 1.59 -3.93
N LEU A 163 6.86 1.05 -5.11
CA LEU A 163 5.95 0.27 -5.96
C LEU A 163 6.38 -1.20 -5.96
N ARG A 164 5.48 -2.09 -6.34
CA ARG A 164 5.82 -3.52 -6.50
C ARG A 164 6.59 -3.84 -7.78
N SER A 165 6.59 -2.92 -8.75
CA SER A 165 7.32 -3.08 -10.00
C SER A 165 8.84 -3.08 -9.79
N PRO A 166 9.60 -3.91 -10.53
CA PRO A 166 11.05 -3.89 -10.47
C PRO A 166 11.60 -2.58 -11.06
N GLY A 167 12.84 -2.24 -10.69
CA GLY A 167 13.56 -1.08 -11.18
C GLY A 167 14.35 -1.35 -12.46
N TYR A 168 15.42 -0.58 -12.66
CA TYR A 168 16.36 -0.78 -13.79
C TYR A 168 17.08 -2.13 -13.72
N TYR A 169 17.50 -2.53 -12.51
CA TYR A 169 18.09 -3.84 -12.24
C TYR A 169 17.10 -4.71 -11.45
N GLN A 170 17.28 -6.03 -11.50
CA GLN A 170 16.44 -6.98 -10.76
C GLN A 170 16.62 -6.86 -9.23
N ASP A 171 17.69 -6.23 -8.75
CA ASP A 171 17.92 -5.86 -7.34
C ASP A 171 17.45 -4.44 -7.00
N TYR A 172 16.64 -3.82 -7.86
CA TYR A 172 16.02 -2.50 -7.65
C TYR A 172 14.50 -2.64 -7.68
N ALA A 173 13.80 -1.80 -6.92
CA ALA A 173 12.35 -1.66 -7.00
C ALA A 173 11.98 -0.21 -7.32
N ALA A 174 11.04 -0.06 -8.26
CA ALA A 174 10.54 1.23 -8.70
C ALA A 174 9.78 1.95 -7.57
N GLY A 175 9.58 3.24 -7.76
CA GLY A 175 8.87 4.06 -6.79
C GLY A 175 8.30 5.33 -7.40
N VAL A 176 7.84 6.21 -6.53
CA VAL A 176 7.33 7.53 -6.87
C VAL A 176 8.08 8.55 -6.02
N LEU A 177 8.59 9.60 -6.66
CA LEU A 177 9.31 10.67 -5.99
C LEU A 177 8.37 11.49 -5.09
N SER A 178 8.95 12.22 -4.14
CA SER A 178 8.22 13.01 -3.13
C SER A 178 7.26 14.06 -3.68
N PHE A 179 7.44 14.44 -4.95
CA PHE A 179 6.60 15.43 -5.62
C PHE A 179 5.58 14.81 -6.60
N GLY A 180 5.48 13.48 -6.66
CA GLY A 180 4.50 12.75 -7.46
C GLY A 180 4.98 12.08 -8.77
N PRO A 181 6.09 12.48 -9.43
CA PRO A 181 6.55 11.76 -10.63
C PRO A 181 6.96 10.32 -10.33
N LEU A 182 6.65 9.42 -11.26
CA LEU A 182 7.18 8.05 -11.23
C LEU A 182 8.71 8.06 -11.32
N TYR A 183 9.32 7.07 -10.68
CA TYR A 183 10.74 6.79 -10.75
C TYR A 183 10.99 5.33 -11.16
N PRO A 184 10.87 5.00 -12.46
CA PRO A 184 10.97 3.64 -12.95
C PRO A 184 12.34 3.01 -12.73
N MET A 185 13.40 3.82 -12.60
CA MET A 185 14.75 3.33 -12.33
C MET A 185 14.83 2.64 -10.96
N GLY A 186 14.05 3.13 -10.00
CA GLY A 186 13.96 2.57 -8.66
C GLY A 186 15.19 2.81 -7.80
N LEU A 187 15.13 2.24 -6.60
CA LEU A 187 16.22 2.18 -5.63
C LEU A 187 16.50 0.72 -5.26
N PRO A 188 17.70 0.40 -4.72
CA PRO A 188 18.01 -0.94 -4.25
C PRO A 188 16.91 -1.53 -3.36
N VAL A 189 16.69 -2.84 -3.49
CA VAL A 189 15.63 -3.55 -2.77
C VAL A 189 15.81 -3.51 -1.25
N ASP A 190 17.04 -3.40 -0.76
CA ASP A 190 17.39 -3.29 0.66
C ASP A 190 17.32 -1.86 1.21
N TYR A 191 16.94 -0.88 0.40
CA TYR A 191 16.77 0.50 0.86
C TYR A 191 15.60 0.59 1.85
N ALA A 192 15.93 0.62 3.14
CA ALA A 192 14.99 0.48 4.27
C ALA A 192 14.09 1.70 4.51
N TYR A 193 14.46 2.88 3.99
CA TYR A 193 13.75 4.14 4.23
C TYR A 193 12.62 4.41 3.22
N ALA A 194 12.21 3.37 2.51
CA ALA A 194 11.14 3.44 1.53
C ALA A 194 9.78 3.56 2.21
N THR A 195 9.00 4.57 1.84
CA THR A 195 7.67 4.73 2.39
C THR A 195 6.71 3.71 1.82
N ILE A 196 5.98 3.02 2.70
CA ILE A 196 5.02 1.99 2.35
C ILE A 196 3.63 2.59 2.30
N ARG A 197 2.99 2.45 1.14
CA ARG A 197 1.65 2.94 0.84
C ARG A 197 0.80 1.79 0.29
N PRO A 198 0.22 0.96 1.17
CA PRO A 198 -0.50 -0.24 0.75
C PRO A 198 -1.77 0.10 -0.02
N ALA A 199 -2.16 -0.84 -0.87
CA ALA A 199 -3.44 -0.90 -1.56
C ALA A 199 -4.11 -2.25 -1.30
N LEU A 200 -5.44 -2.28 -1.36
CA LEU A 200 -6.23 -3.50 -1.24
C LEU A 200 -7.59 -3.35 -1.93
N TRP A 201 -8.19 -4.49 -2.26
CA TRP A 201 -9.59 -4.56 -2.66
C TRP A 201 -10.46 -4.95 -1.46
N VAL A 202 -11.59 -4.27 -1.29
CA VAL A 202 -12.58 -4.58 -0.24
C VAL A 202 -13.99 -4.65 -0.79
N LYS A 203 -14.83 -5.49 -0.18
CA LYS A 203 -16.28 -5.51 -0.43
C LYS A 203 -16.94 -4.29 0.21
N ALA A 204 -17.74 -3.56 -0.56
CA ALA A 204 -18.53 -2.43 -0.07
C ALA A 204 -19.71 -2.90 0.80
N SER A 205 -20.26 -4.08 0.50
CA SER A 205 -21.36 -4.71 1.25
C SER A 205 -20.88 -5.94 2.06
N ASP A 206 -21.78 -6.50 2.88
CA ASP A 206 -21.54 -7.73 3.63
C ASP A 206 -21.82 -8.98 2.79
#